data_AF-A0A5N6PIF2-F1
#
_entry.id   AF-A0A5N6PIF2-F1
#
_cell.length_a   1.000
_cell.length_b   1.000
_cell.length_c   1.000
_cell.angle_alpha   90.00
_cell.angle_beta   90.00
_cell.angle_gamma   90.00
#
_symmetry.space_group_name_H-M   'P 1'
#
loop_
_entity.id
_entity.type
_entity.pdbx_description
1 polymer ?
#
loop_
_entity_poly.entity_id
_entity_poly.type
_entity_poly.pdbx_seq_one_letter_code
_entity_poly.pdbx_strand_id
1 'polypeptide(L)'
;MRPRVPSNFTNAGYQDGSFLKEFLMNKYNITVENLKPLKTIEEYENALSNGSVDAVFDELPYVQLFLAKYGSNYMKFGPINQESGIAFAFGRGSPLLDDFSKAVLEVTESDIMMEMKKVYLGFKVPDGSQPHEPLPQSLDVQSFIGLFVFVVTLAVVAIIHSEISIRRTNNNQSIEVNIISSQ
;
A
#
# COMPACT_ATOMS: atom_id res chain seq x y z
N MET A 1 -6.24 10.00 5.56
CA MET A 1 -6.94 8.85 4.94
C MET A 1 -6.07 7.61 5.13
N ARG A 2 -6.64 6.45 5.51
CA ARG A 2 -5.86 5.20 5.58
C ARG A 2 -5.57 4.72 4.15
N PRO A 3 -4.36 4.22 3.85
CA PRO A 3 -4.07 3.62 2.55
C PRO A 3 -5.07 2.49 2.28
N ARG A 4 -5.63 2.46 1.07
CA ARG A 4 -6.54 1.38 0.67
C ARG A 4 -5.67 0.14 0.41
N VAL A 5 -5.78 -0.84 1.31
CA VAL A 5 -5.16 -2.15 1.13
C VAL A 5 -5.78 -2.80 -0.13
N PRO A 6 -4.96 -3.27 -1.09
CA PRO A 6 -5.47 -4.03 -2.23
C PRO A 6 -6.31 -5.20 -1.73
N SER A 7 -7.52 -5.35 -2.27
CA SER A 7 -8.40 -6.47 -1.90
C SER A 7 -7.92 -7.80 -2.50
N ASN A 8 -7.13 -7.74 -3.58
CA ASN A 8 -6.54 -8.88 -4.26
C ASN A 8 -5.08 -8.55 -4.60
N PHE A 9 -4.21 -9.56 -4.56
CA PHE A 9 -2.84 -9.50 -5.07
C PHE A 9 -2.78 -10.37 -6.32
N THR A 10 -2.36 -9.81 -7.45
CA THR A 10 -2.18 -10.55 -8.69
C THR A 10 -0.90 -11.37 -8.61
N ASN A 11 0.19 -10.77 -8.13
CA ASN A 11 1.45 -11.43 -7.85
C ASN A 11 1.90 -11.14 -6.42
N ALA A 12 2.25 -12.16 -5.65
CA ALA A 12 2.68 -12.02 -4.27
C ALA A 12 4.05 -12.65 -4.03
N GLY A 13 4.95 -11.87 -3.43
CA GLY A 13 6.21 -12.36 -2.91
C GLY A 13 6.02 -12.95 -1.51
N TYR A 14 6.80 -13.96 -1.16
CA TYR A 14 6.81 -14.53 0.19
C TYR A 14 8.21 -15.03 0.56
N GLN A 15 8.51 -15.11 1.86
CA GLN A 15 9.79 -15.63 2.33
C GLN A 15 9.96 -17.11 1.97
N ASP A 16 11.03 -17.45 1.26
CA ASP A 16 11.30 -18.82 0.83
C ASP A 16 11.47 -19.75 2.04
N GLY A 17 10.91 -20.97 1.93
CA GLY A 17 10.89 -21.94 3.04
C GLY A 17 9.93 -21.61 4.20
N SER A 18 9.13 -20.54 4.10
CA SER A 18 8.09 -20.23 5.11
C SER A 18 6.79 -20.99 4.84
N PHE A 19 5.93 -21.04 5.86
CA PHE A 19 4.56 -21.56 5.77
C PHE A 19 3.63 -20.65 4.95
N LEU A 20 4.12 -19.48 4.52
CA LEU A 20 3.31 -18.45 3.89
C LEU A 20 2.84 -18.87 2.50
N LYS A 21 3.57 -19.74 1.80
CA LYS A 21 3.15 -20.26 0.50
C LYS A 21 1.76 -20.89 0.58
N GLU A 22 1.60 -21.90 1.44
CA GLU A 22 0.34 -22.60 1.62
C GLU A 22 -0.74 -21.67 2.20
N PHE A 23 -0.36 -20.79 3.12
CA PHE A 23 -1.28 -19.81 3.71
C PHE A 23 -1.86 -18.86 2.65
N LEU A 24 -1.03 -18.34 1.75
CA LEU A 24 -1.45 -17.41 0.70
C LEU A 24 -2.34 -18.09 -0.33
N MET A 25 -2.01 -19.33 -0.71
CA MET A 25 -2.85 -20.14 -1.59
C MET A 25 -4.24 -20.38 -0.98
N ASN A 26 -4.29 -20.75 0.30
CA ASN A 26 -5.54 -21.14 0.96
C ASN A 26 -6.41 -19.95 1.37
N LYS A 27 -5.79 -18.84 1.83
CA LYS A 27 -6.53 -17.68 2.37
C LYS A 27 -6.88 -16.64 1.32
N TYR A 28 -6.00 -16.43 0.34
CA TYR A 28 -6.15 -15.39 -0.68
C TYR A 28 -6.36 -15.97 -2.08
N ASN A 29 -6.47 -17.30 -2.23
CA ASN A 29 -6.71 -17.98 -3.51
C ASN A 29 -5.69 -17.61 -4.60
N ILE A 30 -4.45 -17.29 -4.21
CA ILE A 30 -3.36 -16.97 -5.14
C ILE A 30 -2.82 -18.28 -5.73
N THR A 31 -2.67 -18.34 -7.05
CA THR A 31 -2.11 -19.51 -7.73
C THR A 31 -0.59 -19.60 -7.54
N VAL A 32 -0.02 -20.81 -7.64
CA VAL A 32 1.43 -21.03 -7.48
C VAL A 32 2.25 -20.21 -8.48
N GLU A 33 1.74 -20.03 -9.70
CA GLU A 33 2.39 -19.25 -10.77
C GLU A 33 2.52 -17.77 -10.42
N ASN A 34 1.63 -17.27 -9.56
CA ASN A 34 1.57 -15.90 -9.09
C ASN A 34 2.28 -15.71 -7.74
N LEU A 35 2.90 -16.76 -7.21
CA LEU A 35 3.68 -16.72 -5.97
C LEU A 35 5.16 -16.75 -6.27
N LYS A 36 5.89 -15.77 -5.73
CA LYS A 36 7.33 -15.64 -5.93
C LYS A 36 8.07 -15.90 -4.60
N PRO A 37 8.86 -16.98 -4.49
CA PRO A 37 9.74 -17.16 -3.34
C PRO A 37 10.85 -16.13 -3.38
N LEU A 38 11.11 -15.48 -2.25
CA LEU A 38 12.16 -14.47 -2.08
C LEU A 38 12.96 -14.82 -0.82
N LYS A 39 14.29 -14.73 -0.85
CA LYS A 39 15.16 -15.17 0.26
C LYS A 39 15.71 -14.05 1.11
N THR A 40 15.84 -12.86 0.54
CA THR A 40 16.57 -11.74 1.14
C THR A 40 15.77 -10.45 1.02
N ILE A 41 16.01 -9.50 1.93
CA ILE A 41 15.35 -8.18 1.88
C ILE A 41 15.73 -7.39 0.61
N GLU A 42 16.89 -7.67 0.01
CA GLU A 42 17.29 -7.15 -1.30
C GLU A 42 16.42 -7.71 -2.43
N GLU A 43 16.07 -8.99 -2.38
CA GLU A 43 15.13 -9.57 -3.34
C GLU A 43 13.72 -8.99 -3.19
N TYR A 44 13.33 -8.59 -1.97
CA TYR A 44 12.05 -7.93 -1.72
C TYR A 44 12.01 -6.57 -2.40
N GLU A 45 13.07 -5.77 -2.18
CA GLU A 45 13.22 -4.44 -2.79
C GLU A 45 13.15 -4.56 -4.30
N ASN A 46 13.96 -5.44 -4.90
CA ASN A 46 13.99 -5.60 -6.35
C ASN A 46 12.62 -6.02 -6.88
N ALA A 47 11.97 -7.02 -6.28
CA ALA A 47 10.68 -7.52 -6.75
C ALA A 47 9.56 -6.48 -6.63
N LEU A 48 9.57 -5.64 -5.59
CA LEU A 48 8.62 -4.54 -5.42
C LEU A 48 8.92 -3.38 -6.38
N SER A 49 10.19 -2.98 -6.50
CA SER A 49 10.63 -1.87 -7.36
C SER A 49 10.39 -2.12 -8.85
N ASN A 50 10.61 -3.34 -9.30
CA ASN A 50 10.39 -3.71 -10.71
C ASN A 50 8.96 -4.16 -11.02
N GLY A 51 8.05 -4.15 -10.03
CA GLY A 51 6.66 -4.54 -10.20
C GLY A 51 6.44 -6.04 -10.45
N SER A 52 7.42 -6.90 -10.16
CA SER A 52 7.26 -8.36 -10.24
C SER A 52 6.20 -8.87 -9.24
N VAL A 53 6.05 -8.19 -8.10
CA VAL A 53 5.08 -8.53 -7.05
C VAL A 53 4.36 -7.27 -6.57
N ASP A 54 3.09 -7.41 -6.24
CA ASP A 54 2.25 -6.32 -5.71
C ASP A 54 2.49 -6.11 -4.20
N ALA A 55 2.84 -7.20 -3.51
CA ALA A 55 3.11 -7.22 -2.08
C ALA A 55 4.08 -8.35 -1.74
N VAL A 56 4.81 -8.17 -0.64
CA VAL A 56 5.62 -9.22 -0.01
C VAL A 56 5.00 -9.57 1.33
N PHE A 57 4.81 -10.86 1.57
CA PHE A 57 4.32 -11.40 2.83
C PHE A 57 5.47 -12.03 3.59
N ASP A 58 5.63 -11.62 4.84
CA ASP A 58 6.64 -12.20 5.72
C ASP A 58 6.28 -11.99 7.20
N GLU A 59 7.04 -12.61 8.11
CA GLU A 59 6.92 -12.32 9.53
C GLU A 59 7.36 -10.89 9.86
N LEU A 60 6.73 -10.32 10.88
CA LEU A 60 6.90 -8.92 11.25
C LEU A 60 8.38 -8.50 11.47
N PRO A 61 9.25 -9.29 12.11
CA PRO A 61 10.67 -8.91 12.27
C PRO A 61 11.39 -8.66 10.96
N TYR A 62 11.14 -9.47 9.92
CA TYR A 62 11.75 -9.31 8.61
C TYR A 62 11.17 -8.12 7.84
N VAL A 63 9.85 -7.91 7.93
CA VAL A 63 9.20 -6.70 7.40
C VAL A 63 9.79 -5.45 8.05
N GLN A 64 9.99 -5.47 9.36
CA GLN A 64 10.60 -4.34 10.07
C GLN A 64 12.06 -4.13 9.65
N LEU A 65 12.85 -5.19 9.47
CA LEU A 65 14.22 -5.10 8.96
C LEU A 65 14.26 -4.51 7.54
N PHE A 66 13.37 -4.95 6.66
CA PHE A 66 13.21 -4.40 5.31
C PHE A 66 12.90 -2.90 5.34
N LEU A 67 11.93 -2.47 6.17
CA LEU A 67 11.55 -1.06 6.30
C LEU A 67 12.65 -0.20 6.95
N ALA A 68 13.45 -0.77 7.86
CA ALA A 68 14.60 -0.06 8.43
C ALA A 68 15.64 0.30 7.35
N LYS A 69 15.78 -0.54 6.32
CA LYS A 69 16.73 -0.34 5.22
C LYS A 69 16.15 0.45 4.04
N TYR A 70 14.90 0.20 3.66
CA TYR A 70 14.29 0.70 2.41
C TYR A 70 13.01 1.55 2.62
N GLY A 71 12.62 1.84 3.85
CA GLY A 71 11.28 2.34 4.20
C GLY A 71 10.84 3.68 3.60
N SER A 72 11.69 4.43 2.89
CA SER A 72 11.27 5.67 2.21
C SER A 72 10.25 5.43 1.10
N ASN A 73 10.28 4.24 0.48
CA ASN A 73 9.46 3.92 -0.69
C ASN A 73 8.39 2.84 -0.42
N TYR A 74 8.37 2.27 0.79
CA TYR A 74 7.53 1.11 1.11
C TYR A 74 6.85 1.27 2.46
N MET A 75 5.75 0.54 2.63
CA MET A 75 4.98 0.56 3.87
C MET A 75 4.39 -0.82 4.15
N LYS A 76 4.33 -1.19 5.44
CA LYS A 76 3.57 -2.36 5.90
C LYS A 76 2.08 -2.04 6.02
N PHE A 77 1.24 -3.00 5.69
CA PHE A 77 -0.22 -2.91 5.84
C PHE A 77 -0.80 -4.28 6.23
N GLY A 78 -2.05 -4.33 6.68
CA GLY A 78 -2.74 -5.57 7.08
C GLY A 78 -2.94 -5.69 8.60
N PRO A 79 -3.32 -6.88 9.11
CA PRO A 79 -3.44 -7.12 10.56
C PRO A 79 -2.07 -7.14 11.23
N ILE A 80 -1.52 -5.95 11.49
CA ILE A 80 -0.20 -5.73 12.10
C ILE A 80 -0.14 -6.24 13.56
N ASN A 81 -1.31 -6.53 14.15
CA ASN A 81 -1.43 -6.97 15.55
C ASN A 81 -1.37 -8.50 15.72
N GLN A 82 -1.24 -9.28 14.64
CA GLN A 82 -0.94 -10.70 14.74
C GLN A 82 0.58 -10.87 14.84
N GLU A 83 1.09 -10.72 16.05
CA GLU A 83 2.47 -11.06 16.37
C GLU A 83 2.62 -12.59 16.34
N SER A 84 2.89 -13.14 15.16
CA SER A 84 3.48 -14.48 15.10
C SER A 84 4.85 -14.38 15.76
N GLY A 85 4.98 -14.96 16.96
CA GLY A 85 6.20 -14.94 17.73
C GLY A 85 7.22 -15.94 17.20
N ILE A 86 8.50 -15.64 17.39
CA ILE A 86 9.57 -16.63 17.27
C ILE A 86 9.56 -17.46 18.56
N ALA A 87 9.61 -18.78 18.44
CA ALA A 87 9.56 -19.70 19.57
C ALA A 87 10.71 -20.72 19.53
N PHE A 88 11.09 -21.21 20.70
CA PHE A 88 12.05 -22.29 20.87
C PHE A 88 11.31 -23.58 21.23
N ALA A 89 11.72 -24.70 20.64
CA ALA A 89 11.11 -26.00 20.89
C ALA A 89 12.09 -26.93 21.61
N PHE A 90 11.59 -27.65 22.61
CA PHE A 90 12.33 -28.65 23.37
C PHE A 90 11.63 -29.99 23.31
N GLY A 91 12.40 -31.08 23.42
CA GLY A 91 11.84 -32.41 23.60
C GLY A 91 10.93 -32.47 24.83
N ARG A 92 9.85 -33.26 24.76
CA ARG A 92 8.91 -33.40 25.87
C ARG A 92 9.63 -33.91 27.12
N GLY A 93 9.47 -33.20 28.24
CA GLY A 93 10.14 -33.52 29.51
C GLY A 93 11.59 -33.04 29.60
N SER A 94 12.03 -32.16 28.69
CA SER A 94 13.37 -31.55 28.77
C SER A 94 13.55 -30.81 30.10
N PRO A 95 14.61 -31.11 30.88
CA PRO A 95 14.90 -30.38 32.11
C PRO A 95 15.33 -28.92 31.84
N LEU A 96 15.69 -28.59 30.60
CA LEU A 96 16.12 -27.25 30.21
C LEU A 96 14.95 -26.28 29.98
N LEU A 97 13.72 -26.77 29.83
CA LEU A 97 12.59 -25.94 29.40
C LEU A 97 12.35 -24.77 30.36
N ASP A 98 12.30 -25.04 31.66
CA ASP A 98 11.95 -24.06 32.67
C ASP A 98 13.03 -22.99 32.82
N ASP A 99 14.29 -23.42 32.91
CA ASP A 99 15.44 -22.51 33.06
C ASP A 99 15.64 -21.66 31.79
N PHE A 100 15.49 -22.27 30.61
CA PHE A 100 15.62 -21.53 29.35
C PHE A 100 14.49 -20.51 29.17
N SER A 101 13.25 -20.87 29.50
CA SER A 101 12.11 -19.95 29.38
C SER A 101 12.27 -18.73 30.30
N LYS A 102 12.78 -18.93 31.52
CA LYS A 102 13.13 -17.84 32.44
C LYS A 102 14.24 -16.96 31.88
N ALA A 103 15.31 -17.55 31.37
CA ALA A 103 16.42 -16.81 30.77
C ALA A 103 15.97 -15.97 29.56
N VAL A 104 15.08 -16.51 28.72
CA VAL A 104 14.47 -15.75 27.61
C VAL A 104 13.70 -14.55 28.15
N LEU A 105 12.87 -14.74 29.18
CA LEU A 105 12.10 -13.65 29.78
C LEU A 105 13.02 -12.53 30.31
N GLU A 106 14.03 -12.91 31.10
CA GLU A 106 15.03 -11.97 31.65
C GLU A 106 15.72 -11.17 30.55
N VAL A 107 16.14 -11.82 29.46
CA VAL A 107 16.76 -11.12 28.33
C VAL A 107 15.75 -10.22 27.62
N THR A 108 14.53 -10.68 27.35
CA THR A 108 13.52 -9.92 26.61
C THR A 108 13.03 -8.67 27.34
N GLU A 109 12.99 -8.71 28.68
CA GLU A 109 12.59 -7.58 29.52
C GLU A 109 13.74 -6.63 29.85
N SER A 110 14.98 -7.01 29.53
CA SER A 110 16.17 -6.19 29.77
C SER A 110 16.44 -5.17 28.66
N ASP A 111 17.19 -4.12 29.00
CA ASP A 111 17.69 -3.13 28.04
C ASP A 111 18.62 -3.74 26.97
N ILE A 112 19.23 -4.90 27.26
CA ILE A 112 20.11 -5.62 26.34
C ILE A 112 19.34 -6.01 25.07
N MET A 113 18.07 -6.41 25.18
CA MET A 113 17.25 -6.73 24.01
C MET A 113 17.06 -5.51 23.11
N MET A 114 16.85 -4.33 23.69
CA MET A 114 16.73 -3.09 22.92
C MET A 114 18.05 -2.72 22.24
N GLU A 115 19.18 -2.86 22.94
CA GLU A 115 20.51 -2.62 22.37
C GLU A 115 20.82 -3.59 21.23
N MET A 116 20.56 -4.89 21.41
CA MET A 116 20.73 -5.89 20.36
C MET A 116 19.84 -5.60 19.15
N LYS A 117 18.57 -5.27 19.35
CA LYS A 117 17.66 -4.86 18.27
C LYS A 117 18.21 -3.67 17.48
N LYS A 118 18.76 -2.67 18.16
CA LYS A 118 19.37 -1.50 17.53
C LYS A 118 20.62 -1.87 16.73
N VAL A 119 21.52 -2.66 17.31
CA VAL A 119 22.81 -3.04 16.69
C VAL A 119 22.61 -3.97 15.50
N TYR A 120 21.77 -4.99 15.64
CA TYR A 120 21.65 -6.05 14.63
C TYR A 120 20.55 -5.81 13.60
N LEU A 121 19.47 -5.13 13.97
CA LEU A 121 18.32 -4.89 13.06
C LEU A 121 18.24 -3.45 12.57
N GLY A 122 19.13 -2.56 13.04
CA GLY A 122 19.14 -1.16 12.64
C GLY A 122 17.91 -0.39 13.09
N PHE A 123 17.15 -0.92 14.06
CA PHE A 123 16.01 -0.21 14.62
C PHE A 123 16.50 1.04 15.33
N LYS A 124 16.31 2.20 14.69
CA LYS A 124 16.26 3.47 15.41
C LYS A 124 15.01 3.42 16.28
N VAL A 125 15.19 3.60 17.59
CA VAL A 125 14.08 3.94 18.49
C VAL A 125 13.32 5.08 17.80
N PRO A 126 12.00 4.98 17.59
CA PRO A 126 11.23 6.11 17.12
C PRO A 126 11.45 7.21 18.14
N ASP A 127 12.24 8.22 17.79
CA ASP A 127 12.23 9.45 18.55
C ASP A 127 10.77 9.90 18.57
N GLY A 128 10.27 10.36 19.73
CA GLY A 128 8.85 10.64 19.97
C GLY A 128 8.23 11.64 18.99
N SER A 129 9.03 12.18 18.06
CA SER A 129 8.65 12.82 16.82
C SER A 129 8.93 11.91 15.61
N GLN A 130 8.09 10.93 15.34
CA GLN A 130 7.78 10.66 13.93
C GLN A 130 6.83 11.80 13.55
N PRO A 131 7.23 12.76 12.69
CA PRO A 131 6.19 13.47 11.97
C PRO A 131 5.40 12.35 11.30
N HIS A 132 4.07 12.38 11.42
CA HIS A 132 3.27 11.88 10.33
C HIS A 132 3.71 12.68 9.10
N GLU A 133 4.80 12.28 8.44
CA GLU A 133 5.06 12.74 7.09
C GLU A 133 3.86 12.21 6.30
N PRO A 134 2.99 13.11 5.83
CA PRO A 134 1.88 12.67 5.02
C PRO A 134 2.49 11.92 3.83
N LEU A 135 2.06 10.67 3.65
CA LEU A 135 2.41 9.86 2.49
C LEU A 135 2.43 10.76 1.23
N PRO A 136 3.42 10.63 0.33
CA PRO A 136 3.30 11.22 -0.99
C PRO A 136 2.08 10.57 -1.67
N GLN A 137 0.93 11.23 -1.56
CA GLN A 137 -0.29 10.89 -2.25
C GLN A 137 -0.12 11.33 -3.70
N SER A 138 0.69 10.60 -4.47
CA SER A 138 0.68 10.76 -5.93
C SER A 138 -0.62 10.13 -6.43
N LEU A 139 -1.59 10.95 -6.79
CA LEU A 139 -2.75 10.48 -7.54
C LEU A 139 -2.31 10.19 -8.97
N ASP A 140 -2.55 8.95 -9.40
CA ASP A 140 -2.35 8.56 -10.80
C ASP A 140 -3.31 9.32 -11.71
N VAL A 141 -2.87 9.63 -12.94
CA VAL A 141 -3.65 10.37 -13.95
C VAL A 141 -4.94 9.63 -14.28
N GLN A 142 -4.97 8.29 -14.14
CA GLN A 142 -6.18 7.50 -14.30
C GLN A 142 -7.29 7.88 -13.30
N SER A 143 -6.94 8.30 -12.07
CA SER A 143 -7.94 8.76 -11.09
C SER A 143 -8.66 10.04 -11.54
N PHE A 144 -8.08 10.79 -12.47
CA PHE A 144 -8.67 12.02 -12.99
C PHE A 144 -9.47 11.84 -14.28
N ILE A 145 -9.52 10.64 -14.87
CA ILE A 145 -10.28 10.39 -16.11
C ILE A 145 -11.74 10.79 -15.94
N GLY A 146 -12.38 10.41 -14.81
CA GLY A 146 -13.76 10.79 -14.54
C GLY A 146 -13.97 12.31 -14.47
N LEU A 147 -13.00 13.04 -13.88
CA LEU A 147 -13.04 14.49 -13.81
C LEU A 147 -12.85 15.14 -15.20
N PHE A 148 -11.92 14.63 -16.01
CA PHE A 148 -11.71 15.13 -17.37
C PHE A 148 -12.96 14.94 -18.24
N VAL A 149 -13.59 13.76 -18.18
CA VAL A 149 -14.84 13.49 -18.90
C VAL A 149 -15.95 14.45 -18.46
N PHE A 150 -16.09 14.69 -17.16
CA PHE A 150 -17.08 15.63 -16.63
C PHE A 150 -16.86 17.07 -17.14
N VAL A 151 -15.62 17.57 -17.09
CA VAL A 151 -15.27 18.93 -17.55
C VAL A 151 -15.50 19.10 -19.05
N VAL A 152 -15.09 18.12 -19.87
CA VAL A 152 -15.31 18.15 -21.33
C VAL A 152 -16.81 18.15 -21.64
N THR A 153 -17.60 17.36 -20.92
CA THR A 153 -19.06 17.30 -21.11
C THR A 153 -19.72 18.64 -20.81
N LEU A 154 -19.36 19.29 -19.69
CA LEU A 154 -19.86 20.62 -19.34
C LEU A 154 -19.48 21.67 -20.39
N ALA A 155 -18.24 21.63 -20.89
CA ALA A 155 -17.79 22.56 -21.91
C ALA A 155 -18.57 22.41 -23.23
N VAL A 156 -18.81 21.19 -23.69
CA VAL A 156 -19.61 20.92 -24.91
C VAL A 156 -21.05 21.41 -24.73
N VAL A 157 -21.68 21.14 -23.59
CA VAL A 157 -23.04 21.62 -23.29
C VAL A 157 -23.11 23.15 -23.29
N ALA A 158 -22.12 23.81 -22.68
CA ALA A 158 -22.05 25.27 -22.67
C ALA A 158 -21.89 25.86 -24.07
N ILE A 159 -21.05 25.26 -24.92
CA ILE A 159 -20.85 25.68 -26.31
C ILE A 159 -22.16 25.53 -27.10
N ILE A 160 -22.85 24.39 -26.99
CA ILE A 160 -24.12 24.15 -27.67
C ILE A 160 -25.17 25.17 -27.22
N HIS A 161 -25.27 25.43 -25.91
CA HIS A 161 -26.22 26.41 -25.38
C HIS A 161 -25.91 27.84 -25.85
N SER A 162 -24.63 28.20 -25.94
CA SER A 162 -24.18 29.50 -26.47
C SER A 162 -24.58 29.68 -27.94
N GLU A 163 -24.29 28.68 -28.78
CA GLU A 163 -24.65 28.68 -30.20
C GLU A 163 -26.17 28.82 -30.41
N ILE A 164 -26.98 28.08 -29.65
CA ILE A 164 -28.45 28.17 -29.72
C ILE A 164 -28.93 29.55 -29.28
N SER A 165 -28.36 30.11 -28.20
CA SER A 165 -28.72 31.44 -27.69
C SER A 165 -28.40 32.55 -28.69
N ILE A 166 -27.22 32.49 -29.33
CA ILE A 166 -26.81 33.44 -30.36
C ILE A 166 -27.73 33.35 -31.58
N ARG A 167 -28.01 32.14 -32.07
CA ARG A 167 -28.94 31.94 -33.21
C ARG A 167 -30.34 32.46 -32.89
N ARG A 168 -30.85 32.22 -31.67
CA ARG A 168 -32.16 32.72 -31.24
C ARG A 168 -32.19 34.25 -31.19
N THR A 169 -31.12 34.87 -30.69
CA THR A 169 -31.00 36.34 -30.62
C THR A 169 -30.96 36.95 -32.02
N ASN A 170 -30.15 36.39 -32.93
CA ASN A 170 -30.06 36.83 -34.32
C ASN A 170 -31.39 36.67 -35.09
N ASN A 171 -32.11 35.57 -34.87
CA ASN A 171 -33.43 35.33 -35.48
C ASN A 171 -34.48 36.34 -34.96
N ASN A 172 -34.46 36.67 -33.67
CA ASN A 172 -35.40 37.64 -33.10
C ASN A 172 -35.16 39.05 -33.66
N GLN A 173 -33.90 39.48 -33.81
CA GLN A 173 -33.57 40.78 -34.39
C GLN A 173 -33.93 40.87 -35.89
N SER A 174 -33.70 39.80 -36.66
CA SER A 174 -34.06 39.79 -38.08
C SER A 174 -35.58 39.80 -38.31
N ILE A 175 -36.36 39.20 -37.42
CA ILE A 175 -37.83 39.32 -37.44
C ILE A 175 -38.27 40.76 -37.12
N GLU A 176 -37.68 41.41 -36.11
CA GLU A 176 -38.04 42.77 -35.71
C GLU A 176 -37.71 43.82 -36.80
N VAL A 177 -36.55 43.71 -37.45
CA VAL A 177 -36.15 44.60 -38.57
C VAL A 177 -37.08 44.44 -39.77
N ASN A 178 -37.46 43.20 -40.12
CA ASN A 178 -38.38 42.96 -41.23
C ASN A 178 -39.77 43.57 -40.99
N ILE A 179 -40.29 43.50 -39.77
CA ILE A 179 -41.59 44.09 -39.40
C ILE A 179 -41.56 45.62 -39.55
N ILE A 180 -40.48 46.28 -39.10
CA ILE A 180 -40.33 47.74 -39.18
C ILE A 180 -40.19 48.21 -40.64
N SER A 181 -39.55 47.44 -41.52
CA SER A 181 -39.37 47.80 -42.93
C SER A 181 -40.63 47.64 -43.82
N SER A 182 -41.67 46.98 -43.31
CA SER A 182 -42.92 46.70 -44.03
C SER A 182 -44.08 47.67 -43.70
N GLN A 183 -43.82 48.69 -42.88
CA GLN A 183 -44.72 49.83 -42.65
C GLN A 183 -44.19 51.10 -43.33
#